data_AF-A0A662H1H5-F1
#
_entry.id   AF-A0A662H1H5-F1
#
_cell.length_a   1.000
_cell.length_b   1.000
_cell.length_c   1.000
_cell.angle_alpha   90.00
_cell.angle_beta   90.00
_cell.angle_gamma   90.00
#
_symmetry.space_group_name_H-M   'P 1'
#
loop_
_entity.id
_entity.type
_entity.pdbx_description
1 polymer ?
#
loop_
_entity_poly.entity_id
_entity_poly.type
_entity_poly.pdbx_seq_one_letter_code
_entity_poly.pdbx_strand_id
1 'polypeptide(L)' 'MPEKRKWVWISIPVEMAKLIDRAIRERPEYGYRSRNEFVEDAVRRKLRELGVLR' A
#
# COMPACT_ATOMS: atom_id res chain seq x y z
N MET A 1 23.96 -8.59 5.65
CA MET A 1 22.55 -9.03 5.66
C MET A 1 21.71 -7.80 5.38
N PRO A 2 20.84 -7.78 4.34
CA PRO A 2 19.99 -6.61 4.12
C PRO A 2 19.14 -6.40 5.38
N GLU A 3 19.09 -5.17 5.88
CA GLU A 3 18.37 -4.84 7.10
C GLU A 3 16.92 -5.34 7.00
N LYS A 4 16.47 -6.11 7.99
CA LYS A 4 15.10 -6.64 8.02
C LYS A 4 14.14 -5.44 8.03
N ARG A 5 13.30 -5.32 7.00
CA ARG A 5 12.23 -4.32 6.96
C ARG A 5 11.40 -4.45 8.23
N LYS A 6 11.34 -3.38 9.03
CA LYS A 6 10.47 -3.30 10.20
C LYS A 6 9.10 -2.81 9.73
N TRP A 7 8.07 -3.57 10.05
CA TRP A 7 6.69 -3.24 9.74
C TRP A 7 6.04 -2.54 10.92
N VAL A 8 5.15 -1.59 10.64
CA VAL A 8 4.33 -0.90 11.65
C VAL A 8 2.86 -1.18 11.37
N TRP A 9 2.06 -1.31 12.43
CA TRP A 9 0.61 -1.45 12.31
C TRP A 9 -0.02 -0.07 12.33
N ILE A 10 -0.89 0.19 11.35
CA ILE A 10 -1.71 1.39 11.29
C ILE A 10 -3.18 0.99 11.31
N SER A 11 -4.01 1.79 11.98
CA SER A 11 -5.46 1.63 11.91
C SER A 11 -6.00 2.39 10.71
N ILE A 12 -6.76 1.71 9.86
CA ILE A 12 -7.51 2.32 8.76
C ILE A 12 -8.99 1.93 8.87
N PRO A 13 -9.91 2.74 8.33
CA PRO A 13 -11.32 2.37 8.30
C PRO A 13 -11.55 1.03 7.60
N VAL A 14 -12.43 0.19 8.17
CA VAL A 14 -12.75 -1.15 7.61
C VAL A 14 -13.27 -1.06 6.18
N GLU A 15 -14.10 -0.06 5.88
CA GLU A 15 -14.62 0.15 4.52
C GLU A 15 -13.51 0.47 3.52
N MET A 16 -12.46 1.19 3.94
CA MET A 16 -11.30 1.44 3.10
C MET A 16 -10.54 0.13 2.82
N ALA A 17 -10.34 -0.72 3.83
CA ALA A 17 -9.70 -2.02 3.64
C ALA A 17 -10.48 -2.90 2.64
N LYS A 18 -11.82 -2.92 2.73
CA LYS A 18 -12.69 -3.64 1.79
C LYS A 18 -12.57 -3.10 0.36
N LEU A 19 -12.48 -1.78 0.19
CA LEU A 19 -12.27 -1.18 -1.13
C LEU A 19 -10.93 -1.59 -1.74
N ILE A 20 -9.87 -1.66 -0.91
CA ILE A 20 -8.55 -2.14 -1.35
C ILE A 20 -8.62 -3.60 -1.79
N ASP A 21 -9.26 -4.47 -1.01
CA ASP A 21 -9.43 -5.88 -1.41
C ASP A 21 -10.19 -6.02 -2.72
N ARG A 22 -11.26 -5.25 -2.85
CA ARG A 22 -12.07 -5.24 -4.05
C ARG A 22 -11.25 -4.82 -5.26
N ALA A 23 -10.46 -3.75 -5.13
CA ALA A 23 -9.57 -3.30 -6.19
C ALA A 23 -8.53 -4.35 -6.56
N ILE A 24 -7.87 -4.99 -5.59
CA ILE A 24 -6.88 -6.04 -5.82
C ILE A 24 -7.51 -7.24 -6.55
N ARG A 25 -8.72 -7.64 -6.14
CA ARG A 25 -9.41 -8.80 -6.73
C ARG A 25 -9.99 -8.53 -8.11
N GLU A 26 -10.60 -7.37 -8.31
CA GLU A 26 -11.32 -7.02 -9.54
C GLU A 26 -10.41 -6.44 -10.62
N ARG A 27 -9.21 -5.97 -10.24
CA ARG A 27 -8.24 -5.34 -11.13
C ARG A 27 -6.85 -5.99 -11.01
N PRO A 28 -6.71 -7.28 -11.38
CA PRO A 28 -5.42 -7.96 -11.33
C PRO A 28 -4.36 -7.30 -12.23
N GLU A 29 -4.77 -6.50 -13.23
CA GLU A 29 -3.90 -5.69 -14.07
C GLU A 29 -3.07 -4.65 -13.30
N TYR A 30 -3.47 -4.29 -12.08
CA TYR A 30 -2.68 -3.41 -11.21
C TYR A 30 -1.49 -4.11 -10.56
N GLY A 31 -1.41 -5.44 -10.64
CA GLY A 31 -0.24 -6.23 -10.23
C GLY A 31 -0.04 -6.40 -8.72
N TYR A 32 -0.92 -5.86 -7.89
CA TYR A 32 -0.83 -5.98 -6.43
C TYR A 32 -1.22 -7.38 -5.95
N ARG A 33 -0.41 -7.95 -5.05
CA ARG A 33 -0.64 -9.29 -4.46
C ARG A 33 -1.22 -9.22 -3.05
N SER A 34 -1.13 -8.05 -2.40
CA SER A 34 -1.61 -7.86 -1.03
C SER A 34 -2.00 -6.41 -0.75
N ARG A 35 -2.83 -6.21 0.29
CA ARG A 35 -3.16 -4.87 0.81
C ARG A 35 -1.90 -4.07 1.17
N ASN A 36 -0.90 -4.72 1.76
CA ASN A 36 0.33 -4.05 2.18
C ASN A 36 1.10 -3.48 0.99
N GLU A 37 1.17 -4.23 -0.12
CA GLU A 37 1.84 -3.77 -1.34
C GLU A 37 1.12 -2.58 -1.97
N PHE A 38 -0.22 -2.63 -2.03
CA PHE A 38 -1.04 -1.52 -2.49
C PHE A 38 -0.82 -0.27 -1.63
N VAL A 39 -0.86 -0.42 -0.29
CA VAL A 39 -0.69 0.69 0.65
C VAL A 39 0.74 1.24 0.59
N GLU A 40 1.76 0.38 0.53
CA GLU A 40 3.17 0.81 0.40
C GLU A 40 3.37 1.66 -0.86
N ASP A 41 2.87 1.21 -2.01
CA ASP A 41 2.97 1.96 -3.25
C ASP A 41 2.18 3.28 -3.23
N ALA A 42 0.94 3.26 -2.74
CA ALA A 42 0.10 4.45 -2.62
C ALA A 42 0.75 5.51 -1.71
N VAL A 43 1.29 5.09 -0.55
CA VAL A 43 2.01 5.98 0.37
C VAL A 43 3.29 6.49 -0.29
N ARG A 44 4.07 5.62 -0.96
CA ARG A 44 5.32 6.00 -1.62
C ARG A 44 5.08 7.00 -2.76
N ARG A 45 4.02 6.82 -3.56
CA ARG A 45 3.57 7.80 -4.56
C ARG A 45 3.23 9.13 -3.91
N LYS A 46 2.44 9.11 -2.82
CA LYS A 46 2.05 10.35 -2.16
C LYS A 46 3.22 11.10 -1.54
N LEU A 47 4.19 10.39 -0.96
CA LEU A 47 5.41 10.98 -0.42
C LEU A 47 6.30 11.60 -1.51
N ARG A 48 6.34 10.99 -2.71
CA ARG A 48 7.02 11.57 -3.88
C ARG A 48 6.33 12.83 -4.37
N GLU A 49 5.00 12.81 -4.49
CA GLU A 49 4.20 13.99 -4.86
C GLU A 49 4.43 15.17 -3.90
N LEU A 50 4.57 14.88 -2.61
CA LEU A 50 4.84 15.89 -1.58
C LEU A 50 6.32 16.31 -1.49
N GLY A 51 7.22 15.71 -2.29
CA GLY A 51 8.65 16.00 -2.29
C GLY A 51 9.42 15.51 -1.05
N VAL A 52 8.78 14.68 -0.22
CA VAL A 52 9.38 14.09 1.00
C VAL A 52 10.31 12.93 0.63
N LEU A 53 9.93 12.16 -0.38
CA LEU A 53 10.74 11.08 -0.94
C LEU A 53 11.19 11.50 -2.36
N ARG A 54 12.49 11.47 -2.63
CA ARG A 54 13.08 11.74 -3.94
C ARG A 54 13.43 10.45 -4.66
#